data_AF-A0A8J3RHX4-F1
#
_entry.id   AF-A0A8J3RHX4-F1
#
_cell.length_a   1.000
_cell.length_b   1.000
_cell.length_c   1.000
_cell.angle_alpha   90.00
_cell.angle_beta   90.00
_cell.angle_gamma   90.00
#
_symmetry.space_group_name_H-M   'P 1'
#
loop_
_entity.id
_entity.type
_entity.pdbx_description
1 polymer ?
#
loop_
_entity_poly.entity_id
_entity_poly.type
_entity_poly.pdbx_seq_one_letter_code
_entity_poly.pdbx_strand_id
1 'polypeptide(L)' 'MTEHPDDRAPLVDLAPQRWQCCHCGGTGVDSYAETCPHCGGLGFC' A
#
# COMPACT_ATOMS: atom_id res chain seq x y z
N MET A 1 -37.37 18.50 -12.15
CA MET A 1 -36.10 18.85 -11.52
C MET A 1 -35.80 17.78 -10.48
N THR A 2 -35.17 16.68 -10.90
CA THR A 2 -34.78 15.60 -9.99
C THR A 2 -33.29 15.70 -9.78
N GLU A 3 -32.89 16.42 -8.73
CA GLU A 3 -31.51 16.46 -8.26
C GLU A 3 -31.24 15.11 -7.60
N HIS A 4 -30.41 14.27 -8.23
CA HIS A 4 -29.97 13.01 -7.64
C HIS A 4 -28.89 13.31 -6.57
N PRO A 5 -29.08 12.92 -5.30
CA PRO A 5 -28.13 13.20 -4.21
C PRO A 5 -26.83 12.38 -4.27
N ASP A 6 -26.60 11.64 -5.37
CA ASP A 6 -25.46 10.74 -5.56
C ASP A 6 -24.20 11.45 -6.11
N ASP A 7 -24.25 12.76 -6.34
CA ASP A 7 -23.10 13.54 -6.85
C ASP A 7 -22.17 14.04 -5.72
N ARG A 8 -22.48 13.72 -4.45
CA ARG A 8 -21.67 14.07 -3.27
C ARG A 8 -20.97 12.85 -2.65
N ALA A 9 -20.64 11.85 -3.46
CA ALA A 9 -19.72 10.81 -2.99
C ALA A 9 -18.31 11.42 -2.91
N PRO A 10 -17.64 11.42 -1.75
CA PRO A 10 -16.23 11.83 -1.69
C PRO A 10 -15.45 10.92 -2.65
N LEU A 11 -14.70 11.52 -3.57
CA LEU A 11 -13.75 10.83 -4.41
C LEU A 11 -12.78 10.09 -3.49
N VAL A 12 -13.01 8.80 -3.29
CA VAL A 12 -12.12 7.96 -2.47
C VAL A 12 -10.79 7.97 -3.20
N ASP A 13 -9.79 8.57 -2.56
CA ASP A 13 -8.41 8.50 -3.00
C ASP A 13 -7.99 7.03 -2.91
N LEU A 14 -8.17 6.31 -4.02
CA LEU A 14 -7.69 4.96 -4.24
C LEU A 14 -6.19 5.01 -4.46
N ALA A 15 -5.46 5.67 -3.56
CA ALA A 15 -4.02 5.53 -3.51
C ALA A 15 -3.72 4.03 -3.54
N PRO A 16 -2.83 3.56 -4.43
CA PRO A 16 -2.44 2.16 -4.44
C PRO A 16 -1.92 1.86 -3.04
N GLN A 17 -2.70 1.09 -2.28
CA GLN A 17 -2.33 0.68 -0.94
C GLN A 17 -1.06 -0.15 -1.11
N ARG A 18 0.10 0.42 -0.79
CA ARG A 18 1.37 -0.30 -0.85
C ARG A 18 1.34 -1.30 0.28
N TRP A 19 1.11 -2.56 -0.07
CA TRP A 19 1.05 -3.63 0.91
C TRP A 19 2.45 -3.80 1.49
N GLN A 20 2.55 -3.77 2.82
CA GLN A 20 3.80 -4.07 3.50
C GLN A 20 4.28 -5.44 3.04
N CYS A 21 5.57 -5.56 2.75
CA CYS A 21 6.13 -6.81 2.28
C CYS A 21 5.88 -7.90 3.31
N CYS A 22 5.18 -8.97 2.91
CA CYS A 22 4.77 -10.06 3.81
C CYS A 22 5.96 -10.80 4.44
N HIS A 23 7.14 -10.70 3.83
CA HIS A 23 8.34 -11.41 4.26
C HIS A 23 9.13 -10.64 5.31
N CYS A 24 9.30 -9.33 5.14
CA CYS A 24 10.05 -8.49 6.07
C CYS A 24 9.15 -7.61 6.94
N GLY A 25 7.83 -7.66 6.78
CA GLY A 25 6.88 -6.87 7.57
C GLY A 25 7.08 -5.36 7.43
N GLY A 26 7.49 -4.87 6.25
CA GLY A 26 7.73 -3.45 6.04
C GLY A 26 9.14 -2.94 6.31
N THR A 27 10.04 -3.76 6.89
CA THR A 27 11.37 -3.29 7.32
C THR A 27 12.35 -3.07 6.16
N GLY A 28 12.15 -3.74 5.02
CA GLY A 28 13.10 -3.77 3.91
C GLY A 28 14.34 -4.65 4.15
N VAL A 29 14.44 -5.31 5.31
CA VAL A 29 15.59 -6.15 5.67
C VAL A 29 15.16 -7.51 6.18
N ASP A 30 16.02 -8.52 6.02
CA ASP A 30 15.83 -9.84 6.60
C ASP A 30 16.39 -9.93 8.04
N SER A 31 16.32 -11.13 8.62
CA SER A 31 16.78 -11.39 9.99
C SER A 31 18.28 -11.22 10.22
N TYR A 32 19.07 -11.18 9.15
CA TYR A 32 20.52 -10.94 9.19
C TYR A 32 20.85 -9.46 8.92
N ALA A 33 19.82 -8.60 8.88
CA ALA A 33 19.91 -7.19 8.52
C ALA A 33 20.42 -6.96 7.08
N GLU A 34 20.31 -7.95 6.21
CA GLU A 34 20.60 -7.79 4.78
C GLU A 34 19.34 -7.32 4.03
N THR A 35 19.52 -6.78 2.84
CA THR A 35 18.41 -6.32 1.99
C THR A 35 17.43 -7.47 1.72
N CYS A 36 16.16 -7.26 2.06
CA CYS A 36 15.14 -8.29 1.85
C CYS A 36 15.03 -8.62 0.35
N PRO A 37 15.29 -9.87 -0.09
CA PRO A 37 15.30 -10.23 -1.50
C PRO A 37 13.89 -10.25 -2.13
N HIS A 38 12.85 -10.31 -1.29
CA HIS A 38 11.46 -10.35 -1.73
C HIS A 38 10.94 -8.99 -2.18
N CYS A 39 11.39 -7.91 -1.53
CA CYS A 39 11.01 -6.54 -1.87
C CYS A 39 12.18 -5.69 -2.34
N GLY A 40 13.38 -6.25 -2.48
CA GLY A 40 14.59 -5.53 -2.88
C GLY A 40 14.94 -4.34 -1.97
N GLY A 41 14.60 -4.41 -0.69
CA GLY A 41 14.85 -3.31 0.26
C GLY A 41 13.74 -2.27 0.36
N LEU A 42 12.67 -2.40 -0.42
CA LEU A 42 11.60 -1.41 -0.48
C LEU A 42 10.66 -1.47 0.73
N GLY A 43 10.48 -2.64 1.33
CA GLY A 43 9.53 -2.86 2.43
C GLY A 43 8.06 -2.96 1.98
N PHE A 44 7.78 -2.87 0.68
CA PHE A 44 6.46 -3.06 0.10
C PHE A 44 6.52 -3.90 -1.18
N CYS A 45 5.44 -4.61 -1.48
CA CYS A 45 5.25 -5.40 -2.71
C CYS A 45 4.50 -4.60 -3.77
#